data_AF-V4YLA2-F1
#
_entry.id   AF-V4YLA2-F1
#
_cell.length_a   1.000
_cell.length_b   1.000
_cell.length_c   1.000
_cell.angle_alpha   90.00
_cell.angle_beta   90.00
_cell.angle_gamma   90.00
#
_symmetry.space_group_name_H-M   'P 1'
#
loop_
_entity.id
_entity.type
_entity.pdbx_description
1 polymer ?
#
loop_
_entity_poly.entity_id
_entity_poly.type
_entity_poly.pdbx_seq_one_letter_code
_entity_poly.pdbx_strand_id
1 'polypeptide(L)'
;MTTLHNTGALTGRILLAALFIPAGISKIVGFEGTVGYIASVGLPLATVAAITAIVVELIAGLALLVGYRIKLAAVILAVFTLVATVLFHNFWAMPADQAYMQQLMFMKNIAVVGGLLMVAALGGGTWVLGANDKSAHVSS
;
A
#
# COMPACT_ATOMS: atom_id res chain seq x y z
N MET A 1 -16.10 -3.06 21.93
CA MET A 1 -15.49 -2.18 20.90
C MET A 1 -16.61 -1.41 20.21
N THR A 2 -16.46 -0.11 19.96
CA THR A 2 -17.51 0.73 19.37
C THR A 2 -17.73 0.40 17.89
N THR A 3 -18.98 0.51 17.40
CA THR A 3 -19.34 0.28 15.98
C THR A 3 -18.46 1.10 15.03
N LEU A 4 -18.16 2.35 15.41
CA LEU A 4 -17.28 3.23 14.64
C LEU A 4 -15.86 2.68 14.47
N HIS A 5 -15.29 2.04 15.50
CA HIS A 5 -13.96 1.45 15.40
C HIS A 5 -13.90 0.34 14.36
N ASN A 6 -14.89 -0.57 14.40
CA ASN A 6 -14.90 -1.73 13.50
C ASN A 6 -15.25 -1.34 12.06
N THR A 7 -16.27 -0.50 11.87
CA THR A 7 -16.67 -0.03 10.54
C THR A 7 -15.61 0.92 9.96
N GLY A 8 -15.08 1.84 10.76
CA GLY A 8 -14.04 2.77 10.33
C GLY A 8 -12.75 2.05 9.92
N ALA A 9 -12.31 1.05 10.69
CA ALA A 9 -11.13 0.26 10.34
C ALA A 9 -11.33 -0.58 9.06
N LEU A 10 -12.53 -1.13 8.83
CA LEU A 10 -12.84 -1.84 7.59
C LEU A 10 -12.85 -0.87 6.39
N THR A 11 -13.56 0.24 6.49
CA THR A 11 -13.62 1.25 5.44
C THR A 11 -12.24 1.80 5.11
N GLY A 12 -11.42 2.12 6.11
CA GLY A 12 -10.05 2.58 5.92
C GLY A 12 -9.19 1.56 5.16
N ARG A 13 -9.30 0.26 5.47
CA ARG A 13 -8.59 -0.80 4.75
C ARG A 13 -9.04 -0.92 3.31
N ILE A 14 -10.35 -0.83 3.05
CA ILE A 14 -10.89 -0.87 1.68
C ILE A 14 -10.36 0.31 0.87
N LEU A 15 -10.40 1.52 1.43
CA LEU A 15 -9.90 2.73 0.74
C LEU A 15 -8.40 2.67 0.47
N LEU A 16 -7.60 2.19 1.41
CA LEU A 16 -6.16 1.98 1.20
C LEU A 16 -5.91 0.90 0.14
N ALA A 17 -6.59 -0.25 0.22
CA ALA A 17 -6.45 -1.32 -0.75
C ALA A 17 -6.88 -0.92 -2.17
N ALA A 18 -7.85 -0.01 -2.30
CA ALA A 18 -8.32 0.54 -3.57
C ALA A 18 -7.24 1.35 -4.32
N LEU A 19 -6.16 1.78 -3.65
CA LEU A 19 -5.01 2.38 -4.32
C LEU A 19 -4.05 1.33 -4.88
N PHE A 20 -3.82 0.25 -4.14
CA PHE A 20 -2.78 -0.73 -4.48
C PHE A 20 -3.27 -1.79 -5.47
N ILE A 21 -4.47 -2.35 -5.29
CA ILE A 21 -4.94 -3.46 -6.11
C ILE A 21 -5.09 -3.03 -7.59
N PRO A 22 -5.77 -1.91 -7.92
CA PRO A 22 -5.86 -1.45 -9.30
C PRO A 22 -4.48 -1.06 -9.87
N ALA A 23 -3.60 -0.49 -9.05
CA ALA A 23 -2.23 -0.15 -9.47
C ALA A 23 -1.43 -1.40 -9.88
N GLY A 24 -1.50 -2.47 -9.08
CA GLY A 24 -0.86 -3.74 -9.39
C GLY A 24 -1.42 -4.39 -10.66
N ILE A 25 -2.75 -4.38 -10.84
CA ILE A 25 -3.40 -4.89 -12.07
C ILE A 25 -2.93 -4.08 -13.29
N SER A 26 -2.88 -2.75 -13.16
CA SER A 26 -2.45 -1.86 -14.24
C SER A 26 -1.00 -2.13 -14.64
N LYS A 27 -0.12 -2.46 -13.68
CA LYS A 27 1.26 -2.87 -13.95
C LYS A 27 1.39 -4.24 -14.62
N ILE A 28 0.44 -5.16 -14.41
CA ILE A 28 0.39 -6.43 -15.16
C ILE A 28 0.01 -6.17 -16.61
N VAL A 29 -1.07 -5.40 -16.83
CA VAL A 29 -1.57 -5.10 -18.18
C VAL A 29 -0.56 -4.26 -18.97
N GLY A 30 0.07 -3.29 -18.32
CA GLY A 30 1.09 -2.40 -18.89
C GLY A 30 2.52 -2.75 -18.48
N PHE A 31 2.86 -4.04 -18.44
CA PHE A 31 4.14 -4.50 -17.88
C PHE A 31 5.35 -3.88 -18.57
N GLU A 32 5.40 -3.93 -19.91
CA GLU A 32 6.53 -3.35 -20.68
C GLU A 32 6.69 -1.85 -20.43
N GLY A 33 5.57 -1.10 -20.40
CA GLY A 33 5.58 0.33 -20.09
C GLY A 33 6.05 0.60 -18.66
N THR A 34 5.68 -0.24 -17.71
CA THR A 34 6.14 -0.14 -16.31
C THR A 34 7.64 -0.39 -16.22
N VAL A 35 8.16 -1.42 -16.88
CA VAL A 35 9.60 -1.71 -16.92
C VAL A 35 10.37 -0.55 -17.56
N GLY A 36 9.89 -0.01 -18.68
CA GLY A 36 10.48 1.14 -19.34
C GLY A 36 10.51 2.39 -18.45
N TYR A 37 9.42 2.67 -17.74
CA TYR A 37 9.36 3.77 -16.79
C TYR A 37 10.34 3.60 -15.62
N ILE A 38 10.43 2.41 -15.04
CA ILE A 38 11.40 2.12 -13.96
C ILE A 38 12.85 2.23 -14.47
N ALA A 39 13.11 1.78 -15.69
CA ALA A 39 14.44 1.95 -16.30
C ALA A 39 14.78 3.43 -16.53
N SER A 40 13.79 4.27 -16.86
CA SER A 40 14.00 5.70 -17.14
C SER A 40 14.51 6.50 -15.94
N VAL A 41 14.23 6.04 -14.71
CA VAL A 41 14.75 6.66 -13.47
C VAL A 41 16.12 6.12 -13.06
N GLY A 42 16.76 5.29 -13.89
CA GLY A 42 18.11 4.78 -13.68
C GLY A 42 18.20 3.58 -12.72
N LEU A 43 17.08 2.93 -12.39
CA LEU A 43 17.09 1.79 -11.47
C LEU A 43 17.69 0.55 -12.16
N PRO A 44 18.73 -0.09 -11.60
CA PRO A 44 19.20 -1.36 -12.12
C PRO A 44 18.13 -2.44 -11.92
N LEU A 45 18.11 -3.45 -12.80
CA LEU A 45 17.16 -4.56 -12.75
C LEU A 45 15.68 -4.11 -12.77
N ALA A 46 15.33 -3.16 -13.65
CA ALA A 46 13.98 -2.61 -13.77
C ALA A 46 12.87 -3.67 -13.90
N THR A 47 13.12 -4.77 -14.60
CA THR A 47 12.18 -5.91 -14.70
C THR A 47 11.91 -6.56 -13.36
N VAL A 48 12.94 -6.77 -12.53
CA VAL A 48 12.79 -7.35 -11.19
C VAL A 48 12.01 -6.38 -10.31
N ALA A 49 12.34 -5.08 -10.36
CA ALA A 49 11.62 -4.06 -9.61
C ALA A 49 10.14 -3.97 -10.01
N ALA A 50 9.81 -4.09 -11.30
CA ALA A 50 8.42 -4.13 -11.79
C ALA A 50 7.66 -5.34 -11.22
N ILE A 51 8.26 -6.53 -11.26
CA ILE A 51 7.69 -7.75 -10.70
C ILE A 51 7.49 -7.60 -9.18
N THR A 52 8.50 -7.08 -8.47
CA THR A 52 8.39 -6.82 -7.03
C THR A 52 7.25 -5.86 -6.71
N ALA A 53 7.12 -4.77 -7.48
CA ALA A 53 6.03 -3.82 -7.30
C ALA A 53 4.66 -4.49 -7.48
N ILE A 54 4.46 -5.27 -8.54
CA ILE A 54 3.22 -6.02 -8.78
C ILE A 54 2.91 -6.97 -7.62
N VAL A 55 3.90 -7.77 -7.21
CA VAL A 55 3.73 -8.75 -6.13
C VAL A 55 3.37 -8.06 -4.82
N VAL A 56 4.07 -6.99 -4.46
CA VAL A 56 3.80 -6.24 -3.22
C VAL A 56 2.42 -5.59 -3.27
N GLU A 57 2.10 -4.86 -4.33
CA GLU A 57 0.82 -4.14 -4.45
C GLU A 57 -0.38 -5.09 -4.43
N LEU A 58 -0.29 -6.24 -5.13
CA LEU A 58 -1.39 -7.19 -5.18
C LEU A 58 -1.49 -8.05 -3.93
N ILE A 59 -0.39 -8.71 -3.52
CA ILE A 59 -0.46 -9.65 -2.39
C ILE A 59 -0.70 -8.90 -1.09
N ALA A 60 0.08 -7.84 -0.82
CA ALA A 60 -0.11 -7.07 0.41
C ALA A 60 -1.40 -6.23 0.36
N GLY A 61 -1.79 -5.71 -0.81
CA GLY A 61 -3.07 -5.02 -0.98
C GLY A 61 -4.27 -5.92 -0.72
N LEU A 62 -4.27 -7.14 -1.26
CA LEU A 62 -5.32 -8.13 -0.99
C LEU A 62 -5.30 -8.57 0.47
N ALA A 63 -4.12 -8.84 1.04
CA ALA A 63 -4.00 -9.21 2.46
C ALA A 63 -4.56 -8.11 3.38
N LEU A 64 -4.28 -6.84 3.08
CA LEU A 64 -4.84 -5.69 3.79
C LEU A 64 -6.38 -5.67 3.68
N LEU A 65 -6.91 -5.84 2.47
CA LEU A 65 -8.34 -5.84 2.18
C LEU A 65 -9.09 -6.92 2.98
N VAL A 66 -8.68 -8.18 2.84
CA VAL A 66 -9.35 -9.32 3.50
C VAL A 66 -9.04 -9.40 5.00
N GLY A 67 -8.06 -8.63 5.46
CA GLY A 67 -7.67 -8.59 6.86
C GLY A 67 -6.73 -9.73 7.28
N TYR A 68 -5.96 -10.29 6.36
CA TYR A 68 -4.96 -11.32 6.67
C TYR A 68 -3.62 -10.67 7.03
N ARG A 69 -3.04 -11.01 8.19
CA ARG A 69 -1.73 -10.50 8.67
C ARG A 69 -1.60 -8.96 8.52
N ILE A 70 -2.66 -8.23 8.86
CA ILE A 70 -2.87 -6.79 8.57
C ILE A 70 -1.68 -5.92 8.92
N LYS A 71 -1.10 -6.10 10.11
CA LYS A 71 0.03 -5.28 10.56
C LYS A 71 1.24 -5.45 9.65
N LEU A 72 1.53 -6.68 9.24
CA LEU A 72 2.63 -6.98 8.34
C LEU A 72 2.36 -6.43 6.94
N ALA A 73 1.15 -6.67 6.40
CA ALA A 73 0.76 -6.15 5.09
C ALA A 73 0.85 -4.61 5.04
N ALA A 74 0.39 -3.94 6.10
CA ALA A 74 0.44 -2.48 6.21
C ALA A 74 1.88 -1.94 6.28
N VAL A 75 2.77 -2.57 7.05
CA VAL A 75 4.19 -2.18 7.10
C VAL A 75 4.88 -2.39 5.76
N ILE A 76 4.65 -3.53 5.10
CA ILE A 76 5.22 -3.80 3.77
C ILE A 76 4.78 -2.74 2.77
N LEU A 77 3.48 -2.45 2.70
CA LEU A 77 2.95 -1.42 1.81
C LEU A 77 3.46 -0.03 2.17
N ALA A 78 3.62 0.29 3.46
CA ALA A 78 4.12 1.59 3.90
C ALA A 78 5.57 1.82 3.45
N VAL A 79 6.44 0.83 3.69
CA VAL A 79 7.85 0.89 3.25
C VAL A 79 7.93 0.95 1.73
N PHE A 80 7.20 0.08 1.03
CA PHE A 80 7.15 0.08 -0.43
C PHE A 80 6.70 1.44 -0.99
N THR A 81 5.60 1.99 -0.47
CA THR A 81 5.04 3.26 -0.93
C THR A 81 5.99 4.42 -0.67
N LEU A 82 6.68 4.41 0.48
CA LEU A 82 7.65 5.44 0.82
C LEU A 82 8.84 5.40 -0.14
N VAL A 83 9.41 4.22 -0.38
CA VAL A 83 10.54 4.04 -1.31
C VAL A 83 10.13 4.42 -2.73
N ALA A 84 8.99 3.91 -3.22
CA ALA A 84 8.49 4.22 -4.56
C ALA A 84 8.26 5.73 -4.72
N THR A 85 7.69 6.39 -3.72
CA THR A 85 7.44 7.85 -3.73
C THR A 85 8.72 8.66 -3.85
N VAL A 86 9.77 8.29 -3.11
CA VAL A 86 11.06 8.99 -3.18
C VAL A 86 11.73 8.77 -4.53
N LEU A 87 11.53 7.62 -5.18
CA LEU A 87 12.14 7.33 -6.48
C LEU A 87 11.37 7.96 -7.66
N PHE A 88 10.05 7.90 -7.65
CA PHE A 88 9.20 8.25 -8.80
C PHE A 88 8.52 9.62 -8.69
N HIS A 89 8.47 10.21 -7.50
CA HIS A 89 7.85 11.51 -7.24
C HIS A 89 8.80 12.48 -6.52
N ASN A 90 10.11 12.40 -6.80
CA ASN A 90 11.15 13.31 -6.29
C ASN A 90 11.02 14.74 -6.86
N PHE A 91 9.95 15.43 -6.49
CA PHE A 91 9.56 16.74 -7.02
C PHE A 91 10.66 17.81 -6.93
N TRP A 92 11.58 17.69 -5.97
CA TRP A 92 12.71 18.60 -5.79
C TRP A 92 13.77 18.50 -6.90
N ALA A 93 13.78 17.41 -7.67
CA ALA A 93 14.69 17.20 -8.79
C ALA A 93 13.99 17.31 -10.16
N MET A 94 12.72 17.72 -10.18
CA MET A 94 11.90 17.79 -11.38
C MET A 94 11.91 19.19 -12.00
N PRO A 95 11.74 19.31 -13.34
CA PRO A 95 11.52 20.59 -14.01
C PRO A 95 10.37 21.38 -13.37
N ALA A 96 10.45 22.72 -13.40
CA ALA A 96 9.51 23.60 -12.69
C ALA A 96 8.04 23.41 -13.13
N ASP A 97 7.81 23.08 -14.40
CA ASP A 97 6.50 22.78 -14.97
C ASP A 97 5.89 21.46 -14.44
N GLN A 98 6.72 20.54 -13.94
CA GLN A 98 6.30 19.24 -13.42
C GLN A 98 6.36 19.15 -11.88
N ALA A 99 7.18 19.99 -11.26
CA ALA A 99 7.47 19.94 -9.82
C ALA A 99 6.21 19.99 -8.96
N TYR A 100 5.24 20.86 -9.30
CA TYR A 100 4.00 20.97 -8.52
C TYR A 100 3.16 19.69 -8.56
N MET A 101 2.96 19.10 -9.73
CA MET A 101 2.20 17.85 -9.86
C MET A 101 2.90 16.69 -9.15
N GLN A 102 4.23 16.60 -9.25
CA GLN A 102 5.00 15.58 -8.55
C GLN A 102 4.95 15.78 -7.03
N GLN A 103 4.94 17.01 -6.55
CA GLN A 103 4.78 17.31 -5.13
C GLN A 103 3.42 16.85 -4.62
N LEU A 104 2.33 17.06 -5.37
CA LEU A 104 1.01 16.56 -5.01
C LEU A 104 0.98 15.03 -4.95
N MET A 105 1.58 14.34 -5.92
CA MET A 105 1.66 12.88 -5.93
C MET A 105 2.49 12.34 -4.76
N PHE A 106 3.60 13.00 -4.46
CA PHE A 106 4.43 12.70 -3.29
C PHE A 106 3.62 12.83 -2.01
N MET A 107 2.96 13.97 -1.79
CA MET A 107 2.21 14.23 -0.56
C MET A 107 1.00 13.30 -0.40
N LYS A 108 0.31 12.98 -1.49
CA LYS A 108 -0.74 11.93 -1.49
C LYS A 108 -0.18 10.62 -0.95
N ASN A 109 0.98 10.17 -1.45
CA ASN A 109 1.56 8.91 -1.01
C ASN A 109 2.09 8.97 0.43
N ILE A 110 2.61 10.12 0.90
CA ILE A 110 2.97 10.30 2.31
C ILE A 110 1.74 10.17 3.22
N ALA A 111 0.60 10.73 2.82
CA ALA A 111 -0.65 10.55 3.56
C ALA A 111 -1.09 9.07 3.59
N VAL A 112 -0.93 8.34 2.48
CA VAL A 112 -1.19 6.90 2.40
C VAL A 112 -0.27 6.11 3.32
N VAL A 113 1.03 6.43 3.36
CA VAL A 113 1.99 5.84 4.31
C VAL A 113 1.53 6.08 5.75
N GLY A 114 1.11 7.30 6.09
CA GLY A 114 0.54 7.62 7.41
C GLY A 114 -0.67 6.73 7.76
N GLY A 115 -1.61 6.58 6.83
CA GLY A 115 -2.78 5.70 7.00
C GLY A 115 -2.39 4.24 7.20
N LEU A 116 -1.42 3.73 6.44
CA LEU A 116 -0.90 2.37 6.60
C LEU A 116 -0.20 2.17 7.95
N LEU A 117 0.60 3.14 8.40
CA LEU A 117 1.24 3.08 9.72
C LEU A 117 0.20 3.11 10.85
N MET A 118 -0.89 3.88 10.71
CA MET A 118 -2.01 3.83 11.65
C MET A 118 -2.64 2.43 11.69
N VAL A 119 -2.86 1.79 10.53
CA VAL A 119 -3.37 0.42 10.47
C VAL A 119 -2.38 -0.58 11.09
N ALA A 120 -1.08 -0.40 10.89
CA ALA A 120 -0.04 -1.24 11.49
C ALA A 120 -0.03 -1.12 13.03
N ALA A 121 -0.19 0.10 13.55
CA ALA A 121 -0.21 0.37 14.98
C ALA A 121 -1.51 -0.12 15.65
N LEU A 122 -2.65 0.27 15.09
CA LEU A 122 -3.98 0.10 15.70
C LEU A 122 -4.66 -1.23 15.34
N GLY A 123 -4.26 -1.87 14.23
CA GLY A 123 -4.91 -3.07 13.70
C GLY A 123 -6.14 -2.77 12.82
N GLY A 124 -6.80 -3.83 12.34
CA GLY A 124 -7.87 -3.74 11.32
C GLY A 124 -9.31 -3.89 11.81
N GLY A 125 -9.55 -3.80 13.13
CA GLY A 125 -10.85 -4.09 13.74
C GLY A 125 -11.14 -5.60 13.84
N THR A 126 -12.40 -5.96 14.13
CA THR A 126 -12.82 -7.35 14.32
C THR A 126 -13.13 -8.12 13.02
N TRP A 127 -13.31 -7.41 11.91
CA TRP A 127 -13.63 -8.00 10.59
C TRP A 127 -12.38 -8.42 9.84
N VAL A 128 -11.72 -9.48 10.32
CA VAL A 128 -10.40 -9.91 9.83
C VAL A 128 -10.34 -11.43 9.69
N LEU A 129 -9.66 -11.95 8.68
CA LEU A 129 -9.46 -13.40 8.53
C LEU A 129 -8.56 -13.93 9.66
N GLY A 130 -9.05 -14.91 10.42
CA GLY A 130 -8.37 -15.47 11.60
C GLY A 130 -8.79 -14.87 12.95
N ALA A 131 -9.94 -14.17 13.01
CA ALA A 131 -10.47 -13.61 14.27
C ALA A 131 -10.95 -14.67 15.29
N ASN A 132 -10.95 -15.96 14.93
CA ASN A 132 -11.38 -17.05 15.80
C ASN A 132 -10.16 -17.85 16.27
N ASP A 133 -9.65 -17.53 17.46
CA ASP A 133 -8.91 -18.51 18.29
C ASP A 133 -8.66 -18.09 19.75
N LYS A 134 -9.22 -16.97 20.24
CA LYS A 134 -8.99 -16.52 21.63
C LYS A 134 -10.24 -16.21 22.45
N SER A 135 -11.44 -16.31 21.88
CA SER A 135 -12.70 -16.16 22.64
C SER A 135 -13.24 -17.48 23.20
N ALA A 136 -12.64 -18.63 22.88
CA ALA A 136 -13.16 -19.95 23.27
C ALA A 136 -12.56 -20.54 24.57
N HIS A 137 -11.62 -19.86 25.24
CA HIS A 137 -10.91 -20.40 26.42
C HIS A 137 -11.10 -19.59 27.72
N VAL A 138 -12.12 -18.75 27.83
CA VAL A 138 -12.41 -17.99 29.08
C VAL A 138 -13.75 -18.40 29.72
N SER A 139 -14.24 -19.60 29.43
CA SER A 139 -15.35 -20.19 30.18
C SER A 139 -15.13 -21.69 30.41
N SER A 140 -14.27 -22.00 31.39
CA SER A 140 -14.25 -23.28 32.10
C SER A 140 -13.56 -23.10 33.43
#